data_AF-A0A2M7DXQ9-F1
#
_entry.id   AF-A0A2M7DXQ9-F1
#
_cell.length_a   1.000
_cell.length_b   1.000
_cell.length_c   1.000
_cell.angle_alpha   90.00
_cell.angle_beta   90.00
_cell.angle_gamma   90.00
#
_symmetry.space_group_name_H-M   'P 1'
#
loop_
_entity.id
_entity.type
_entity.pdbx_description
1 polymer ?
#
loop_
_entity_poly.entity_id
_entity_poly.type
_entity_poly.pdbx_seq_one_letter_code
_entity_poly.pdbx_strand_id
1 'polypeptide(L)'
;MKKMQSVIKYTLLPNPLEMHADSVVINVTGKFPEKYYKKKVTCEITPVLKSTSGTEIPLKMIKVQGEKVQDNNPVIKNLGGGSFTYTDKVAYTQDMRVCDVNVKIHAVVKKKFADFDPVTIGQGTIATSGLLEKDSKAIAAKDKFVRIIPETKEAQIMYLINQSNVRPGELNKDEMKTLKKYLAATQTNVRKEIKGVKISSYASPDGTEELNAKLSTNRGTSGTTTIKGELKKYEKAKAEGFFSEKATAEDWDGFQSLMQASDIADKDLIIRVLSMYSDPVQREKEIKNLSKAYTQVADKVLPKL
;
A
#
# COMPACT_ATOMS: atom_id res chain seq x y z
N MET A 1 -31.32 30.79 51.66
CA MET A 1 -30.19 29.94 51.25
C MET A 1 -30.00 30.02 49.75
N LYS A 2 -30.97 29.61 48.91
CA LYS A 2 -30.86 29.70 47.44
C LYS A 2 -30.33 31.04 46.89
N LYS A 3 -30.89 32.18 47.30
CA LYS A 3 -30.44 33.53 46.85
C LYS A 3 -28.97 33.85 47.15
N MET A 4 -28.32 33.11 48.05
CA MET A 4 -26.92 33.28 48.43
C MET A 4 -26.06 32.07 48.00
N GLN A 5 -26.53 31.28 47.04
CA GLN A 5 -25.84 30.07 46.62
C GLN A 5 -24.40 30.32 46.13
N SER A 6 -24.14 31.47 45.52
CA SER A 6 -22.81 31.84 45.00
C SER A 6 -21.71 31.91 46.05
N VAL A 7 -22.05 31.96 47.36
CA VAL A 7 -21.05 31.96 48.43
C VAL A 7 -20.61 30.56 48.87
N ILE A 8 -21.23 29.49 48.36
CA ILE A 8 -20.77 28.12 48.60
C ILE A 8 -19.52 27.87 47.75
N LYS A 9 -18.43 27.43 48.38
CA LYS A 9 -17.20 27.07 47.67
C LYS A 9 -17.17 25.58 47.42
N TYR A 10 -16.93 25.18 46.17
CA TYR A 10 -16.76 23.79 45.79
C TYR A 10 -15.33 23.55 45.31
N THR A 11 -14.83 22.34 45.53
CA THR A 11 -13.54 21.87 45.04
C THR A 11 -13.71 20.46 44.53
N LEU A 12 -13.27 20.22 43.30
CA LEU A 12 -13.20 18.91 42.67
C LEU A 12 -11.73 18.45 42.62
N LEU A 13 -11.45 17.20 42.98
CA LEU A 13 -10.11 16.63 42.91
C LEU A 13 -10.13 15.18 42.37
N PRO A 14 -9.36 14.86 41.31
CA PRO A 14 -8.64 15.78 40.42
C PRO A 14 -9.60 16.63 39.56
N ASN A 15 -9.13 17.77 39.04
CA ASN A 15 -9.87 18.62 38.11
C ASN A 15 -8.95 19.10 36.98
N PRO A 16 -9.08 18.60 35.73
CA PRO A 16 -10.10 17.66 35.24
C PRO A 16 -10.05 16.29 35.93
N LEU A 17 -11.12 15.50 35.83
CA LEU A 17 -11.14 14.13 36.37
C LEU A 17 -10.09 13.26 35.68
N GLU A 18 -9.71 12.14 36.28
CA GLU A 18 -8.76 11.20 35.71
C GLU A 18 -9.33 9.78 35.69
N MET A 19 -9.19 9.11 34.54
CA MET A 19 -9.51 7.70 34.40
C MET A 19 -8.30 6.85 34.77
N HIS A 20 -8.46 6.02 35.80
CA HIS A 20 -7.47 5.04 36.22
C HIS A 20 -8.05 3.64 35.97
N ALA A 21 -7.36 2.87 35.12
CA ALA A 21 -7.88 1.61 34.57
C ALA A 21 -9.23 1.79 33.85
N ASP A 22 -10.32 1.28 34.42
CA ASP A 22 -11.68 1.28 33.88
C ASP A 22 -12.62 2.25 34.60
N SER A 23 -12.10 3.06 35.52
CA SER A 23 -12.90 3.81 36.49
C SER A 23 -12.41 5.24 36.69
N VAL A 24 -13.33 6.11 37.09
CA VAL A 24 -13.06 7.50 37.47
C VAL A 24 -13.38 7.67 38.95
N VAL A 25 -12.43 8.22 39.71
CA VAL A 25 -12.64 8.58 41.12
C VAL A 25 -13.00 10.06 41.19
N ILE A 26 -14.08 10.37 41.91
CA ILE A 26 -14.65 11.70 41.98
C ILE A 26 -14.64 12.15 43.43
N ASN A 27 -13.83 13.15 43.77
CA ASN A 27 -13.82 13.75 45.09
C ASN A 27 -14.34 15.19 45.04
N VAL A 28 -15.51 15.43 45.63
CA VAL A 28 -16.12 16.76 45.73
C VAL A 28 -16.12 17.20 47.18
N THR A 29 -15.55 18.37 47.46
CA THR A 29 -15.69 19.05 48.75
C THR A 29 -16.50 20.32 48.56
N GLY A 30 -17.55 20.51 49.35
CA GLY A 30 -18.27 21.77 49.40
C GLY A 30 -18.20 22.39 50.78
N LYS A 31 -17.97 23.71 50.84
CA LYS A 31 -17.87 24.49 52.07
C LYS A 31 -19.00 25.51 52.16
N PHE A 32 -19.81 25.37 53.19
CA PHE A 32 -20.84 26.33 53.56
C PHE A 32 -20.25 27.39 54.48
N PRO A 33 -20.38 28.69 54.14
CA PRO A 33 -19.84 29.76 54.98
C PRO A 33 -20.60 29.92 56.30
N GLU A 34 -20.02 30.69 57.21
CA GLU A 34 -20.67 31.09 58.45
C GLU A 34 -22.01 31.78 58.20
N LYS A 35 -22.96 31.60 59.12
CA LYS A 35 -24.32 32.15 59.13
C LYS A 35 -25.18 31.75 57.92
N TYR A 36 -24.68 30.92 57.01
CA TYR A 36 -25.37 30.51 55.80
C TYR A 36 -26.41 29.41 56.04
N TYR A 37 -25.98 28.29 56.62
CA TYR A 37 -26.78 27.07 56.69
C TYR A 37 -27.89 27.19 57.74
N LYS A 38 -29.16 27.12 57.33
CA LYS A 38 -30.28 27.33 58.27
C LYS A 38 -30.50 26.11 59.16
N LYS A 39 -30.76 26.36 60.44
CA LYS A 39 -30.79 25.34 61.51
C LYS A 39 -31.79 24.19 61.28
N LYS A 40 -32.85 24.38 60.48
CA LYS A 40 -33.93 23.39 60.25
C LYS A 40 -33.97 22.83 58.82
N VAL A 41 -32.90 23.00 58.04
CA VAL A 41 -32.84 22.56 56.63
C VAL A 41 -32.06 21.26 56.52
N THR A 42 -32.56 20.34 55.71
CA THR A 42 -31.80 19.20 55.18
C THR A 42 -31.47 19.49 53.73
N CYS A 43 -30.22 19.33 53.33
CA CYS A 43 -29.77 19.47 51.95
C CYS A 43 -29.39 18.10 51.41
N GLU A 44 -30.05 17.71 50.32
CA GLU A 44 -29.70 16.57 49.49
C GLU A 44 -28.80 17.07 48.37
N ILE A 45 -27.58 16.54 48.30
CA ILE A 45 -26.54 17.02 47.40
C ILE A 45 -26.20 15.87 46.46
N THR A 46 -26.37 16.11 45.17
CA THR A 46 -26.15 15.12 44.11
C THR A 46 -25.19 15.70 43.09
N PRO A 47 -23.94 15.20 43.04
CA PRO A 47 -23.06 15.44 41.90
C PRO A 47 -23.63 14.75 40.65
N VAL A 48 -23.50 15.40 39.50
CA VAL A 48 -24.02 14.91 38.22
C VAL A 48 -22.96 15.15 37.15
N LEU A 49 -22.61 14.12 36.40
CA LEU A 49 -21.81 14.27 35.18
C LEU A 49 -22.76 14.56 34.02
N LYS A 50 -22.57 15.67 33.34
CA LYS A 50 -23.39 16.07 32.19
C LYS A 50 -22.54 16.03 30.93
N SER A 51 -22.81 15.10 30.02
CA SER A 51 -22.10 15.01 28.75
C SER A 51 -22.46 16.17 27.82
N THR A 52 -21.63 16.42 26.81
CA THR A 52 -21.96 17.37 25.72
C THR A 52 -23.19 16.96 24.90
N SER A 53 -23.53 15.67 24.86
CA SER A 53 -24.76 15.15 24.23
C SER A 53 -26.03 15.43 25.06
N GLY A 54 -25.88 15.93 26.29
CA GLY A 54 -27.01 16.22 27.19
C GLY A 54 -27.38 15.08 28.12
N THR A 55 -26.70 13.93 28.04
CA THR A 55 -26.88 12.82 28.98
C THR A 55 -26.44 13.24 30.38
N GLU A 56 -27.34 13.14 31.35
CA GLU A 56 -27.01 13.32 32.76
C GLU A 56 -26.80 11.95 33.42
N ILE A 57 -25.64 11.77 34.04
CA ILE A 57 -25.30 10.61 34.85
C ILE A 57 -25.31 11.08 36.31
N PRO A 58 -26.43 10.93 37.04
CA PRO A 58 -26.50 11.29 38.44
C PRO A 58 -25.66 10.32 39.27
N LEU A 59 -24.83 10.86 40.15
CA LEU A 59 -24.05 10.05 41.08
C LEU A 59 -24.81 9.85 42.39
N LYS A 60 -24.20 9.12 43.34
CA LYS A 60 -24.81 8.89 44.65
C LYS A 60 -25.07 10.20 45.37
N MET A 61 -26.27 10.34 45.91
CA MET A 61 -26.68 11.48 46.72
C MET A 61 -26.09 11.38 48.14
N ILE A 62 -25.70 12.52 48.70
CA ILE A 62 -25.40 12.64 50.13
C ILE A 62 -26.37 13.63 50.79
N LYS A 63 -26.58 13.49 52.10
CA LYS A 63 -27.41 14.41 52.88
C LYS A 63 -26.59 15.07 53.96
N VAL A 64 -26.84 16.36 54.15
CA VAL A 64 -26.36 17.11 55.33
C VAL A 64 -27.55 17.83 55.94
N GLN A 65 -27.47 18.13 57.24
CA GLN A 65 -28.61 18.70 57.97
C GLN A 65 -28.20 19.84 58.90
N GLY A 66 -29.17 20.65 59.30
CA GLY A 66 -28.97 21.72 60.27
C GLY A 66 -29.09 21.21 61.71
N GLU A 67 -28.51 21.95 62.64
CA GLU A 67 -28.45 21.61 64.08
C GLU A 67 -29.81 21.40 64.80
N LYS A 68 -30.94 21.79 64.20
CA LYS A 68 -32.29 21.59 64.74
C LYS A 68 -33.10 20.53 63.97
N VAL A 69 -32.46 19.78 63.08
CA VAL A 69 -33.02 18.58 62.44
C VAL A 69 -32.64 17.36 63.27
N GLN A 70 -33.59 16.45 63.52
CA GLN A 70 -33.40 15.29 64.41
C GLN A 70 -33.09 13.98 63.66
N ASP A 71 -32.67 14.06 62.39
CA ASP A 71 -32.26 12.91 61.61
C ASP A 71 -30.78 12.54 61.91
N ASN A 72 -30.29 11.45 61.33
CA ASN A 72 -28.92 10.97 61.54
C ASN A 72 -27.97 11.30 60.36
N ASN A 73 -27.97 12.56 59.90
CA ASN A 73 -27.04 13.02 58.87
C ASN A 73 -25.97 13.97 59.45
N PRO A 74 -24.82 14.15 58.77
CA PRO A 74 -23.81 15.13 59.16
C PRO A 74 -24.39 16.54 59.37
N VAL A 75 -24.07 17.14 60.52
CA VAL A 75 -24.64 18.42 60.95
C VAL A 75 -23.75 19.60 60.53
N ILE A 76 -24.33 20.57 59.83
CA ILE A 76 -23.70 21.85 59.48
C ILE A 76 -24.19 22.92 60.47
N LYS A 77 -23.24 23.54 61.20
CA LYS A 77 -23.56 24.57 62.19
C LYS A 77 -23.90 25.88 61.50
N ASN A 78 -24.91 26.59 62.00
CA ASN A 78 -25.27 27.88 61.42
C ASN A 78 -24.17 28.92 61.67
N LEU A 79 -23.65 29.04 62.89
CA LEU A 79 -22.67 30.08 63.22
C LEU A 79 -21.28 29.79 62.64
N GLY A 80 -20.76 28.57 62.79
CA GLY A 80 -19.41 28.21 62.32
C GLY A 80 -19.32 27.69 60.90
N GLY A 81 -20.45 27.61 60.16
CA GLY A 81 -20.48 26.97 58.85
C GLY A 81 -20.19 25.46 58.92
N GLY A 82 -19.65 24.92 57.83
CA GLY A 82 -19.21 23.54 57.76
C GLY A 82 -18.90 23.09 56.34
N SER A 83 -18.56 21.82 56.19
CA SER A 83 -18.24 21.23 54.89
C SER A 83 -18.87 19.86 54.72
N PHE A 84 -19.03 19.48 53.47
CA PHE A 84 -19.32 18.10 53.08
C PHE A 84 -18.20 17.58 52.17
N THR A 85 -17.99 16.28 52.23
CA THR A 85 -17.09 15.55 51.34
C THR A 85 -17.86 14.44 50.68
N TYR A 86 -17.65 14.27 49.39
CA TYR A 86 -18.21 13.22 48.57
C TYR A 86 -17.07 12.51 47.85
N THR A 87 -17.03 11.19 47.96
CA THR A 87 -16.08 10.34 47.23
C THR A 87 -16.86 9.19 46.62
N ASP A 88 -16.70 8.99 45.32
CA ASP A 88 -17.25 7.83 44.64
C ASP A 88 -16.32 7.37 43.53
N LYS A 89 -16.45 6.09 43.16
CA LYS A 89 -15.73 5.46 42.07
C LYS A 89 -16.76 4.92 41.09
N VAL A 90 -16.75 5.46 39.88
CA VAL A 90 -17.70 5.08 38.83
C VAL A 90 -16.98 4.47 37.65
N ALA A 91 -17.61 3.51 36.99
CA ALA A 91 -17.11 2.96 35.74
C ALA A 91 -17.06 4.07 34.69
N TYR A 92 -15.95 4.17 33.97
CA TYR A 92 -15.78 5.14 32.91
C TYR A 92 -16.68 4.80 31.73
N THR A 93 -17.38 5.80 31.20
CA THR A 93 -18.07 5.73 29.91
C THR A 93 -17.51 6.77 28.96
N GLN A 94 -17.65 6.56 27.65
CA GLN A 94 -17.12 7.48 26.64
C GLN A 94 -17.69 8.90 26.77
N ASP A 95 -18.93 9.03 27.25
CA ASP A 95 -19.59 10.30 27.55
C ASP A 95 -18.89 11.11 28.65
N MET A 96 -18.08 10.47 29.52
CA MET A 96 -17.32 11.15 30.56
C MET A 96 -16.05 11.83 30.03
N ARG A 97 -15.61 11.53 28.79
CA ARG A 97 -14.42 12.15 28.20
C ARG A 97 -14.59 13.67 28.08
N VAL A 98 -15.78 14.10 27.67
CA VAL A 98 -16.15 15.52 27.52
C VAL A 98 -17.47 15.73 28.26
N CYS A 99 -17.37 16.00 29.57
CA CYS A 99 -18.52 16.24 30.43
C CYS A 99 -18.27 17.40 31.41
N ASP A 100 -19.34 18.02 31.87
CA ASP A 100 -19.31 18.96 32.99
C ASP A 100 -19.68 18.22 34.29
N VAL A 101 -18.90 18.43 35.34
CA VAL A 101 -19.23 17.97 36.69
C VAL A 101 -20.06 19.04 37.37
N ASN A 102 -21.34 18.76 37.60
CA ASN A 102 -22.28 19.68 38.22
C ASN A 102 -22.65 19.23 39.63
N VAL A 103 -22.94 20.16 40.53
CA VAL A 103 -23.52 19.86 41.85
C VAL A 103 -24.95 20.40 41.88
N LYS A 104 -25.91 19.52 42.14
CA LYS A 104 -27.32 19.85 42.38
C LYS A 104 -27.61 19.77 43.88
N ILE A 105 -28.31 20.77 44.42
CA ILE A 105 -28.74 20.78 45.82
C ILE A 105 -30.25 20.91 45.88
N HIS A 106 -30.90 19.95 46.52
CA HIS A 106 -32.32 19.99 46.89
C HIS A 106 -32.44 20.24 48.40
N ALA A 107 -32.93 21.42 48.78
CA ALA A 107 -33.05 21.81 50.19
C ALA A 107 -34.48 21.63 50.68
N VAL A 108 -34.66 20.92 51.81
CA VAL A 108 -35.96 20.56 52.37
C VAL A 108 -36.11 21.13 53.79
N VAL A 109 -37.28 21.69 54.08
CA VAL A 109 -37.73 22.09 55.42
C VAL A 109 -39.15 21.59 55.63
N LYS A 110 -39.32 20.53 56.43
CA LYS A 110 -40.62 19.86 56.59
C LYS A 110 -41.22 19.48 55.22
N LYS A 111 -42.31 20.14 54.80
CA LYS A 111 -43.00 19.92 53.51
C LYS A 111 -42.61 20.91 52.41
N LYS A 112 -41.77 21.91 52.70
CA LYS A 112 -41.34 22.92 51.72
C LYS A 112 -39.96 22.55 51.19
N PHE A 113 -39.73 22.71 49.89
CA PHE A 113 -38.44 22.47 49.27
C PHE A 113 -38.02 23.64 48.37
N ALA A 114 -36.73 23.69 48.05
CA ALA A 114 -36.16 24.60 47.08
C ALA A 114 -34.96 23.94 46.37
N ASP A 115 -35.03 23.87 45.05
CA ASP A 115 -33.94 23.42 44.20
C ASP A 115 -32.99 24.57 43.85
N PHE A 116 -31.71 24.31 44.01
CA PHE A 116 -30.63 25.23 43.69
C PHE A 116 -30.27 25.11 42.22
N ASP A 117 -29.73 26.18 41.65
CA ASP A 117 -29.34 26.16 40.24
C ASP A 117 -28.07 25.29 40.11
N PRO A 118 -27.93 24.38 39.13
CA PRO A 118 -26.74 23.53 39.04
C PRO A 118 -25.44 24.34 38.95
N VAL A 119 -24.42 23.98 39.72
CA VAL A 119 -23.10 24.64 39.68
C VAL A 119 -22.09 23.71 39.03
N THR A 120 -21.46 24.15 37.94
CA THR A 120 -20.34 23.45 37.31
C THR A 120 -19.07 23.65 38.13
N ILE A 121 -18.43 22.55 38.53
CA ILE A 121 -17.27 22.54 39.43
C ILE A 121 -16.01 21.92 38.79
N GLY A 122 -16.13 21.36 37.59
CA GLY A 122 -15.03 20.82 36.80
C GLY A 122 -15.48 20.36 35.42
N GLN A 123 -14.54 20.14 34.52
CA GLN A 123 -14.81 19.81 33.12
C GLN A 123 -13.86 18.74 32.61
N GLY A 124 -14.40 17.75 31.90
CA GLY A 124 -13.66 16.70 31.21
C GLY A 124 -13.04 15.63 32.13
N THR A 125 -12.61 14.55 31.49
CA THR A 125 -11.86 13.46 32.12
C THR A 125 -10.63 13.14 31.27
N ILE A 126 -9.44 13.15 31.86
CA ILE A 126 -8.22 12.63 31.26
C ILE A 126 -8.34 11.11 31.15
N ALA A 127 -8.55 10.62 29.93
CA ALA A 127 -8.73 9.20 29.61
C ALA A 127 -7.69 8.71 28.59
N THR A 128 -6.43 9.14 28.75
CA THR A 128 -5.31 8.85 27.84
C THR A 128 -5.06 7.35 27.67
N SER A 129 -5.25 6.56 28.71
CA SER A 129 -5.15 5.09 28.64
C SER A 129 -6.15 4.46 27.66
N GLY A 130 -7.26 5.15 27.36
CA GLY A 130 -8.22 4.74 26.33
C GLY A 130 -7.87 5.20 24.91
N LEU A 131 -6.72 5.85 24.69
CA LEU A 131 -6.24 6.26 23.36
C LEU A 131 -5.31 5.22 22.72
N LEU A 132 -4.99 4.13 23.42
CA LEU A 132 -4.19 3.05 22.86
C LEU A 132 -4.96 2.40 21.69
N GLU A 133 -4.50 2.64 20.47
CA GLU A 133 -4.96 1.91 19.29
C GLU A 133 -4.60 0.42 19.45
N LYS A 134 -5.62 -0.44 19.46
CA LYS A 134 -5.45 -1.90 19.55
C LYS A 134 -5.17 -2.55 18.19
N ASP A 135 -5.28 -1.77 17.11
CA ASP A 135 -5.11 -2.24 15.75
C ASP A 135 -3.63 -2.24 15.38
N SER A 136 -3.00 -3.40 15.57
CA SER A 136 -1.61 -3.63 15.16
C SER A 136 -1.52 -3.53 13.64
N LYS A 137 -0.85 -2.50 13.12
CA LYS A 137 -0.54 -2.40 11.68
C LYS A 137 0.80 -3.08 11.40
N ALA A 138 0.80 -4.02 10.48
CA ALA A 138 2.05 -4.65 10.05
C ALA A 138 2.92 -3.61 9.32
N ILE A 139 4.16 -3.43 9.77
CA ILE A 139 5.15 -2.62 9.06
C ILE A 139 5.90 -3.58 8.13
N ALA A 140 5.63 -3.50 6.83
CA ALA A 140 6.39 -4.24 5.83
C ALA A 140 7.65 -3.45 5.45
N ALA A 141 8.83 -4.04 5.65
CA ALA A 141 10.06 -3.49 5.11
C ALA A 141 10.03 -3.54 3.58
N LYS A 142 10.54 -2.50 2.91
CA LYS A 142 10.75 -2.53 1.46
C LYS A 142 11.86 -3.54 1.15
N ASP A 143 11.50 -4.69 0.62
CA ASP A 143 12.46 -5.65 0.04
C ASP A 143 12.47 -5.55 -1.50
N LYS A 144 13.49 -6.15 -2.12
CA LYS A 144 13.61 -6.31 -3.57
C LYS A 144 13.27 -7.74 -4.00
N PHE A 145 12.38 -8.42 -3.29
CA PHE A 145 12.02 -9.79 -3.62
C PHE A 145 11.30 -9.83 -4.96
N VAL A 146 11.91 -10.51 -5.92
CA VAL A 146 11.30 -10.81 -7.22
C VAL A 146 11.11 -12.31 -7.30
N ARG A 147 9.85 -12.76 -7.23
CA ARG A 147 9.50 -14.19 -7.22
C ARG A 147 9.86 -14.90 -8.53
N ILE A 148 9.79 -14.21 -9.66
CA ILE A 148 9.97 -14.78 -10.99
C ILE A 148 10.93 -13.87 -11.76
N ILE A 149 12.06 -14.41 -12.18
CA ILE A 149 13.06 -13.71 -12.99
C ILE A 149 12.93 -14.23 -14.43
N PRO A 150 12.49 -13.42 -15.39
CA PRO A 150 12.45 -13.83 -16.79
C PRO A 150 13.88 -13.95 -17.34
N GLU A 151 14.18 -15.07 -18.00
CA GLU A 151 15.45 -15.32 -18.69
C GLU A 151 15.17 -15.63 -20.17
N THR A 152 15.82 -14.91 -21.08
CA THR A 152 15.79 -15.18 -22.54
C THR A 152 17.17 -15.66 -22.97
N LYS A 153 17.20 -16.70 -23.82
CA LYS A 153 18.42 -17.20 -24.47
C LYS A 153 18.21 -17.22 -25.97
N GLU A 154 19.18 -16.70 -26.69
CA GLU A 154 19.14 -16.56 -28.14
C GLU A 154 20.25 -17.41 -28.77
N ALA A 155 20.00 -17.90 -29.97
CA ALA A 155 20.97 -18.59 -30.81
C ALA A 155 20.56 -18.39 -32.27
N GLN A 156 21.55 -18.34 -33.16
CA GLN A 156 21.33 -18.08 -34.58
C GLN A 156 21.66 -19.30 -35.45
N ILE A 157 20.92 -19.46 -36.54
CA ILE A 157 21.21 -20.44 -37.60
C ILE A 157 21.48 -19.66 -38.87
N MET A 158 22.73 -19.73 -39.37
CA MET A 158 23.10 -19.04 -40.60
C MET A 158 22.86 -19.93 -41.82
N TYR A 159 22.31 -19.34 -42.87
CA TYR A 159 22.07 -20.02 -44.14
C TYR A 159 23.10 -19.58 -45.18
N LEU A 160 23.36 -20.46 -46.15
CA LEU A 160 24.09 -20.03 -47.35
C LEU A 160 23.20 -19.11 -48.20
N ILE A 161 23.86 -18.28 -49.02
CA ILE A 161 23.19 -17.37 -49.96
C ILE A 161 22.18 -18.15 -50.81
N ASN A 162 20.95 -17.64 -50.91
CA ASN A 162 19.82 -18.25 -51.62
C ASN A 162 19.46 -19.68 -51.20
N GLN A 163 19.86 -20.11 -50.01
CA GLN A 163 19.51 -21.41 -49.44
C GLN A 163 18.62 -21.28 -48.20
N SER A 164 17.80 -22.31 -47.99
CA SER A 164 16.89 -22.43 -46.85
C SER A 164 17.05 -23.74 -46.09
N ASN A 165 18.00 -24.61 -46.45
CA ASN A 165 18.28 -25.84 -45.73
C ASN A 165 19.21 -25.59 -44.53
N VAL A 166 18.78 -26.05 -43.35
CA VAL A 166 19.62 -26.00 -42.14
C VAL A 166 20.77 -26.99 -42.29
N ARG A 167 22.01 -26.50 -42.10
CA ARG A 167 23.21 -27.34 -42.19
C ARG A 167 23.56 -27.94 -40.83
N PRO A 168 24.03 -29.19 -40.74
CA PRO A 168 24.44 -29.80 -39.47
C PRO A 168 25.53 -29.02 -38.75
N GLY A 169 26.42 -28.33 -39.47
CA GLY A 169 27.45 -27.47 -38.89
C GLY A 169 26.89 -26.32 -38.05
N GLU A 170 25.75 -25.74 -38.44
CA GLU A 170 25.09 -24.66 -37.70
C GLU A 170 24.55 -25.14 -36.35
N LEU A 171 24.02 -26.37 -36.31
CA LEU A 171 23.50 -26.99 -35.10
C LEU A 171 24.58 -27.37 -34.08
N ASN A 172 25.85 -27.34 -34.50
CA ASN A 172 27.03 -27.68 -33.70
C ASN A 172 27.86 -26.45 -33.30
N LYS A 173 27.44 -25.24 -33.68
CA LYS A 173 28.04 -23.99 -33.19
C LYS A 173 27.85 -23.86 -31.68
N ASP A 174 28.75 -23.10 -31.04
CA ASP A 174 28.80 -22.98 -29.59
C ASP A 174 27.55 -22.36 -28.98
N GLU A 175 26.91 -21.41 -29.68
CA GLU A 175 25.62 -20.83 -29.29
C GLU A 175 24.51 -21.89 -29.23
N MET A 176 24.37 -22.69 -30.29
CA MET A 176 23.38 -23.77 -30.34
C MET A 176 23.66 -24.86 -29.30
N LYS A 177 24.93 -25.20 -29.05
CA LYS A 177 25.32 -26.11 -27.96
C LYS A 177 24.93 -25.55 -26.59
N THR A 178 25.15 -24.25 -26.39
CA THR A 178 24.81 -23.55 -25.14
C THR A 178 23.29 -23.54 -24.91
N LEU A 179 22.52 -23.25 -25.96
CA LEU A 179 21.06 -23.32 -25.92
C LEU A 179 20.57 -24.75 -25.59
N LYS A 180 21.11 -25.77 -26.25
CA LYS A 180 20.80 -27.19 -25.98
C LYS A 180 21.10 -27.57 -24.52
N LYS A 181 22.25 -27.15 -23.99
CA LYS A 181 22.62 -27.38 -22.57
C LYS A 181 21.66 -26.67 -21.61
N TYR A 182 21.31 -25.42 -21.90
CA TYR A 182 20.38 -24.64 -21.07
C TYR A 182 18.99 -25.28 -21.02
N LEU A 183 18.47 -25.75 -22.15
CA LEU A 183 17.18 -26.44 -22.23
C LEU A 183 17.21 -27.77 -21.45
N ALA A 184 18.28 -28.55 -21.57
CA ALA A 184 18.45 -29.78 -20.81
C ALA A 184 18.49 -29.53 -19.28
N ALA A 185 19.27 -28.55 -18.82
CA ALA A 185 19.35 -28.21 -17.39
C ALA A 185 18.00 -27.73 -16.83
N THR A 186 17.22 -27.01 -17.64
CA THR A 186 15.90 -26.48 -17.26
C THR A 186 14.85 -27.57 -17.05
N GLN A 187 14.97 -28.73 -17.71
CA GLN A 187 14.04 -29.85 -17.47
C GLN A 187 14.15 -30.42 -16.06
N THR A 188 15.38 -30.52 -15.55
CA THR A 188 15.66 -31.10 -14.23
C THR A 188 15.46 -30.11 -13.08
N ASN A 189 15.32 -28.82 -13.38
CA ASN A 189 15.25 -27.78 -12.35
C ASN A 189 13.79 -27.36 -12.09
N VAL A 190 13.28 -27.73 -10.91
CA VAL A 190 11.92 -27.39 -10.46
C VAL A 190 11.66 -25.89 -10.32
N ARG A 191 12.71 -25.06 -10.25
CA ARG A 191 12.61 -23.60 -10.15
C ARG A 191 12.59 -22.89 -11.51
N LYS A 192 12.75 -23.61 -12.62
CA LYS A 192 12.78 -23.05 -13.97
C LYS A 192 11.65 -23.60 -14.83
N GLU A 193 10.93 -22.70 -15.49
CA GLU A 193 9.83 -23.02 -16.38
C GLU A 193 10.12 -22.41 -17.76
N ILE A 194 10.05 -23.23 -18.82
CA ILE A 194 10.21 -22.75 -20.19
C ILE A 194 8.84 -22.30 -20.67
N LYS A 195 8.69 -21.00 -20.96
CA LYS A 195 7.42 -20.43 -21.44
C LYS A 195 7.17 -20.64 -22.93
N GLY A 196 8.23 -20.74 -23.73
CA GLY A 196 8.12 -21.02 -25.15
C GLY A 196 9.42 -20.76 -25.90
N VAL A 197 9.35 -20.97 -27.20
CA VAL A 197 10.42 -20.72 -28.17
C VAL A 197 9.85 -19.86 -29.28
N LYS A 198 10.49 -18.71 -29.52
CA LYS A 198 10.17 -17.84 -30.64
C LYS A 198 11.20 -18.04 -31.74
N ILE A 199 10.74 -18.38 -32.93
CA ILE A 199 11.55 -18.60 -34.12
C ILE A 199 11.24 -17.44 -35.07
N SER A 200 12.23 -16.58 -35.29
CA SER A 200 12.14 -15.49 -36.25
C SER A 200 13.07 -15.81 -37.41
N SER A 201 12.56 -15.70 -38.64
CA SER A 201 13.29 -16.03 -39.86
C SER A 201 13.29 -14.87 -40.83
N TYR A 202 14.42 -14.71 -41.52
CA TYR A 202 14.71 -13.54 -42.33
C TYR A 202 15.47 -13.90 -43.61
N ALA A 203 15.42 -13.01 -44.59
CA ALA A 203 16.36 -12.95 -45.70
C ALA A 203 17.16 -11.65 -45.69
N SER A 204 18.31 -11.68 -46.34
CA SER A 204 19.15 -10.51 -46.59
C SER A 204 18.50 -9.59 -47.62
N PRO A 205 18.62 -8.26 -47.49
CA PRO A 205 18.11 -7.29 -48.47
C PRO A 205 19.04 -7.17 -49.70
N ASP A 206 19.31 -8.29 -50.38
CA ASP A 206 20.13 -8.37 -51.60
C ASP A 206 19.38 -8.83 -52.85
N GLY A 207 18.30 -9.60 -52.67
CA GLY A 207 17.38 -10.03 -53.71
C GLY A 207 16.12 -9.18 -53.82
N THR A 208 15.25 -9.51 -54.77
CA THR A 208 13.92 -8.89 -54.86
C THR A 208 13.06 -9.24 -53.63
N GLU A 209 12.18 -8.33 -53.23
CA GLU A 209 11.28 -8.52 -52.08
C GLU A 209 10.51 -9.85 -52.17
N GLU A 210 10.00 -10.22 -53.34
CA GLU A 210 9.28 -11.48 -53.55
C GLU A 210 10.16 -12.71 -53.31
N LEU A 211 11.42 -12.67 -53.78
CA LEU A 211 12.38 -13.75 -53.55
C LEU A 211 12.72 -13.86 -52.06
N ASN A 212 12.96 -12.73 -51.41
CA ASN A 212 13.32 -12.63 -49.99
C ASN A 212 12.17 -13.10 -49.08
N ALA A 213 10.92 -12.72 -49.41
CA ALA A 213 9.73 -13.19 -48.71
C ALA A 213 9.56 -14.71 -48.80
N LYS A 214 9.77 -15.29 -49.99
CA LYS A 214 9.74 -16.74 -50.18
C LYS A 214 10.89 -17.43 -49.44
N LEU A 215 12.08 -16.84 -49.47
CA LEU A 215 13.27 -17.40 -48.82
C LEU A 215 13.14 -17.39 -47.30
N SER A 216 12.68 -16.29 -46.70
CA SER A 216 12.47 -16.18 -45.25
C SER A 216 11.40 -17.15 -44.77
N THR A 217 10.29 -17.31 -45.51
CA THR A 217 9.25 -18.32 -45.22
C THR A 217 9.80 -19.76 -45.26
N ASN A 218 10.60 -20.09 -46.28
CA ASN A 218 11.22 -21.41 -46.40
C ASN A 218 12.24 -21.67 -45.28
N ARG A 219 13.00 -20.64 -44.87
CA ARG A 219 13.94 -20.71 -43.72
C ARG A 219 13.20 -20.87 -42.41
N GLY A 220 12.09 -20.16 -42.21
CA GLY A 220 11.20 -20.34 -41.05
C GLY A 220 10.74 -21.78 -40.95
N THR A 221 10.20 -22.31 -42.05
CA THR A 221 9.72 -23.70 -42.11
C THR A 221 10.81 -24.72 -41.80
N SER A 222 11.99 -24.59 -42.40
CA SER A 222 13.09 -25.54 -42.19
C SER A 222 13.71 -25.43 -40.79
N GLY A 223 13.89 -24.20 -40.30
CA GLY A 223 14.38 -23.89 -38.97
C GLY A 223 13.44 -24.42 -37.90
N THR A 224 12.15 -24.11 -38.02
CA THR A 224 11.10 -24.62 -37.13
C THR A 224 11.06 -26.14 -37.12
N THR A 225 11.11 -26.80 -38.28
CA THR A 225 11.12 -28.27 -38.35
C THR A 225 12.32 -28.86 -37.62
N THR A 226 13.49 -28.27 -37.81
CA THR A 226 14.75 -28.73 -37.20
C THR A 226 14.73 -28.53 -35.68
N ILE A 227 14.36 -27.34 -35.22
CA ILE A 227 14.28 -27.03 -33.78
C ILE A 227 13.20 -27.86 -33.09
N LYS A 228 12.01 -28.01 -33.70
CA LYS A 228 10.99 -28.92 -33.17
C LYS A 228 11.54 -30.35 -33.06
N GLY A 229 12.26 -30.84 -34.06
CA GLY A 229 12.94 -32.14 -34.03
C GLY A 229 13.88 -32.31 -32.83
N GLU A 230 14.73 -31.31 -32.58
CA GLU A 230 15.66 -31.29 -31.44
C GLU A 230 14.95 -31.23 -30.09
N LEU A 231 13.81 -30.55 -30.02
CA LEU A 231 13.07 -30.33 -28.79
C LEU A 231 11.98 -31.36 -28.51
N LYS A 232 11.63 -32.25 -29.45
CA LYS A 232 10.64 -33.32 -29.28
C LYS A 232 10.90 -34.22 -28.07
N LYS A 233 12.16 -34.37 -27.68
CA LYS A 233 12.59 -35.15 -26.49
C LYS A 233 12.22 -34.50 -25.15
N TYR A 234 11.70 -33.27 -25.17
CA TYR A 234 11.32 -32.52 -23.98
C TYR A 234 9.80 -32.43 -23.89
N GLU A 235 9.20 -33.05 -22.87
CA GLU A 235 7.74 -33.06 -22.68
C GLU A 235 7.15 -31.65 -22.62
N LYS A 236 7.84 -30.71 -21.96
CA LYS A 236 7.41 -29.31 -21.88
C LYS A 236 7.32 -28.61 -23.26
N ALA A 237 8.07 -29.08 -24.26
CA ALA A 237 8.04 -28.51 -25.61
C ALA A 237 6.88 -29.04 -26.47
N LYS A 238 6.08 -29.99 -25.97
CA LYS A 238 4.91 -30.54 -26.66
C LYS A 238 3.62 -29.77 -26.38
N ALA A 239 3.64 -28.82 -25.45
CA ALA A 239 2.49 -27.99 -25.13
C ALA A 239 2.05 -27.16 -26.36
N GLU A 240 0.75 -27.03 -26.54
CA GLU A 240 0.18 -26.20 -27.59
C GLU A 240 0.57 -24.73 -27.38
N GLY A 241 0.95 -24.02 -28.45
CA GLY A 241 1.45 -22.65 -28.37
C GLY A 241 2.88 -22.48 -27.85
N PHE A 242 3.62 -23.57 -27.58
CA PHE A 242 5.01 -23.49 -27.12
C PHE A 242 5.97 -22.90 -28.18
N PHE A 243 5.65 -23.07 -29.47
CA PHE A 243 6.42 -22.53 -30.57
C PHE A 243 5.65 -21.38 -31.25
N SER A 244 6.30 -20.23 -31.37
CA SER A 244 5.81 -19.10 -32.17
C SER A 244 6.78 -18.86 -33.32
N GLU A 245 6.27 -18.84 -34.55
CA GLU A 245 7.06 -18.60 -35.76
C GLU A 245 6.67 -17.27 -36.39
N LYS A 246 7.67 -16.50 -36.82
CA LYS A 246 7.48 -15.29 -37.63
C LYS A 246 8.50 -15.26 -38.77
N ALA A 247 8.02 -15.20 -40.00
CA ALA A 247 8.84 -14.91 -41.17
C ALA A 247 8.74 -13.41 -41.48
N THR A 248 9.89 -12.77 -41.67
CA THR A 248 9.99 -11.39 -42.12
C THR A 248 10.80 -11.42 -43.41
N ALA A 249 10.32 -10.77 -44.48
CA ALA A 249 10.98 -10.85 -45.79
C ALA A 249 12.44 -10.41 -45.71
N GLU A 250 12.70 -9.25 -45.13
CA GLU A 250 14.03 -8.65 -45.05
C GLU A 250 14.32 -8.17 -43.62
N ASP A 251 15.50 -8.49 -43.09
CA ASP A 251 15.92 -8.04 -41.75
C ASP A 251 16.56 -6.64 -41.77
N TRP A 252 15.73 -5.61 -41.95
CA TRP A 252 16.22 -4.24 -41.95
C TRP A 252 16.77 -3.80 -40.58
N ASP A 253 16.20 -4.31 -39.48
CA ASP A 253 16.64 -3.97 -38.12
C ASP A 253 18.00 -4.60 -37.79
N GLY A 254 18.19 -5.88 -38.15
CA GLY A 254 19.47 -6.57 -38.04
C GLY A 254 20.51 -5.96 -38.97
N PHE A 255 20.12 -5.58 -40.20
CA PHE A 255 21.01 -4.91 -41.15
C PHE A 255 21.52 -3.59 -40.57
N GLN A 256 20.64 -2.77 -40.01
CA GLN A 256 21.02 -1.53 -39.35
C GLN A 256 21.97 -1.77 -38.17
N SER A 257 21.66 -2.77 -37.32
CA SER A 257 22.48 -3.11 -36.15
C SER A 257 23.88 -3.56 -36.54
N LEU A 258 24.01 -4.43 -37.56
CA LEU A 258 25.29 -4.88 -38.08
C LEU A 258 26.07 -3.74 -38.77
N MET A 259 25.38 -2.84 -39.47
CA MET A 259 26.00 -1.66 -40.08
C MET A 259 26.58 -0.71 -39.03
N GLN A 260 25.84 -0.45 -37.94
CA GLN A 260 26.32 0.37 -36.82
C GLN A 260 27.60 -0.20 -36.19
N ALA A 261 27.63 -1.52 -36.00
CA ALA A 261 28.77 -2.25 -35.46
C ALA A 261 29.93 -2.46 -36.45
N SER A 262 29.76 -2.10 -37.73
CA SER A 262 30.77 -2.30 -38.77
C SER A 262 31.80 -1.15 -38.83
N ASP A 263 32.94 -1.43 -39.45
CA ASP A 263 33.99 -0.46 -39.75
C ASP A 263 33.94 0.02 -41.22
N ILE A 264 32.77 -0.04 -41.86
CA ILE A 264 32.59 0.40 -43.25
C ILE A 264 32.68 1.94 -43.30
N ALA A 265 33.48 2.46 -44.23
CA ALA A 265 33.77 3.90 -44.33
C ALA A 265 32.51 4.77 -44.50
N ASP A 266 31.53 4.29 -45.27
CA ASP A 266 30.30 5.02 -45.58
C ASP A 266 29.09 4.56 -44.75
N LYS A 267 29.32 3.94 -43.57
CA LYS A 267 28.24 3.36 -42.75
C LYS A 267 27.18 4.38 -42.33
N ASP A 268 27.57 5.61 -42.00
CA ASP A 268 26.63 6.65 -41.55
C ASP A 268 25.70 7.12 -42.67
N LEU A 269 26.18 7.09 -43.91
CA LEU A 269 25.37 7.40 -45.10
C LEU A 269 24.33 6.30 -45.32
N ILE A 270 24.73 5.03 -45.21
CA ILE A 270 23.82 3.88 -45.31
C ILE A 270 22.76 3.91 -44.19
N ILE A 271 23.16 4.16 -42.94
CA ILE A 271 22.22 4.27 -41.80
C ILE A 271 21.23 5.43 -42.01
N ARG A 272 21.68 6.54 -42.60
CA ARG A 272 20.79 7.65 -42.97
C ARG A 272 19.78 7.26 -44.04
N VAL A 273 20.20 6.52 -45.08
CA VAL A 273 19.30 5.99 -46.11
C VAL A 273 18.23 5.08 -45.49
N LEU A 274 18.62 4.19 -44.58
CA LEU A 274 17.69 3.33 -43.84
C LEU A 274 16.67 4.12 -43.01
N SER A 275 17.09 5.25 -42.44
CA SER A 275 16.23 6.12 -41.62
C SER A 275 15.32 7.03 -42.46
N MET A 276 15.77 7.41 -43.66
CA MET A 276 15.07 8.39 -44.53
C MET A 276 13.94 7.75 -45.34
N TYR A 277 14.15 6.52 -45.81
CA TYR A 277 13.14 5.79 -46.58
C TYR A 277 12.54 4.70 -45.72
N SER A 278 11.23 4.49 -45.80
CA SER A 278 10.52 3.37 -45.16
C SER A 278 10.23 2.23 -46.12
N ASP A 279 10.20 2.53 -47.42
CA ASP A 279 9.92 1.56 -48.48
C ASP A 279 11.14 0.64 -48.72
N PRO A 280 10.99 -0.69 -48.60
CA PRO A 280 12.09 -1.65 -48.77
C PRO A 280 12.77 -1.56 -50.14
N VAL A 281 11.98 -1.44 -51.21
CA VAL A 281 12.48 -1.37 -52.59
C VAL A 281 13.31 -0.11 -52.80
N GLN A 282 12.84 1.03 -52.29
CA GLN A 282 13.59 2.29 -52.34
C GLN A 282 14.89 2.22 -51.53
N ARG A 283 14.88 1.63 -50.32
CA ARG A 283 16.09 1.44 -49.51
C ARG A 283 17.14 0.62 -50.24
N GLU A 284 16.74 -0.53 -50.76
CA GLU A 284 17.62 -1.46 -51.47
C GLU A 284 18.28 -0.76 -52.68
N LYS A 285 17.49 -0.02 -53.47
CA LYS A 285 17.99 0.73 -54.62
C LYS A 285 19.03 1.77 -54.23
N GLU A 286 18.75 2.59 -53.22
CA GLU A 286 19.69 3.62 -52.77
C GLU A 286 20.97 3.03 -52.18
N ILE A 287 20.87 1.91 -51.45
CA ILE A 287 22.05 1.21 -50.90
C ILE A 287 22.90 0.60 -52.03
N LYS A 288 22.28 0.01 -53.06
CA LYS A 288 22.98 -0.54 -54.24
C LYS A 288 23.68 0.54 -55.07
N ASN A 289 23.13 1.75 -55.13
CA ASN A 289 23.76 2.88 -55.83
C ASN A 289 25.10 3.30 -55.20
N LEU A 290 25.35 2.95 -53.93
CA LEU A 290 26.60 3.23 -53.20
C LEU A 290 27.67 2.19 -53.55
N SER A 291 27.96 2.00 -54.83
CA SER A 291 28.70 0.86 -55.41
C SER A 291 29.92 0.36 -54.62
N LYS A 292 30.82 1.26 -54.17
CA LYS A 292 32.03 0.88 -53.41
C LYS A 292 31.72 0.45 -51.97
N ALA A 293 30.74 1.08 -51.34
CA ALA A 293 30.27 0.70 -50.01
C ALA A 293 29.46 -0.60 -50.08
N TYR A 294 28.66 -0.78 -51.13
CA TYR A 294 27.82 -1.97 -51.32
C TYR A 294 28.61 -3.26 -51.41
N THR A 295 29.76 -3.29 -52.11
CA THR A 295 30.62 -4.49 -52.14
C THR A 295 31.11 -4.86 -50.73
N GLN A 296 31.51 -3.88 -49.92
CA GLN A 296 31.94 -4.14 -48.54
C GLN A 296 30.79 -4.61 -47.65
N VAL A 297 29.59 -4.07 -47.85
CA VAL A 297 28.36 -4.50 -47.17
C VAL A 297 28.02 -5.95 -47.53
N ALA A 298 28.05 -6.28 -48.82
CA ALA A 298 27.76 -7.61 -49.33
C ALA A 298 28.73 -8.68 -48.81
N ASP A 299 30.01 -8.33 -48.66
CA ASP A 299 31.02 -9.27 -48.19
C ASP A 299 31.05 -9.41 -46.65
N LYS A 300 30.81 -8.32 -45.91
CA LYS A 300 31.07 -8.27 -44.45
C LYS A 300 29.84 -8.25 -43.57
N VAL A 301 28.69 -7.80 -44.10
CA VAL A 301 27.47 -7.54 -43.33
C VAL A 301 26.37 -8.53 -43.72
N LEU A 302 26.00 -8.62 -44.99
CA LEU A 302 24.91 -9.49 -45.46
C LEU A 302 25.08 -10.98 -45.11
N PRO A 303 26.28 -11.59 -45.12
CA PRO A 303 26.45 -13.00 -44.78
C PRO A 303 26.26 -13.30 -43.28
N LYS A 304 26.13 -12.27 -42.44
CA LYS A 304 25.88 -12.36 -41.00
C LYS A 304 24.42 -12.11 -40.64
N LEU A 305 23.57 -11.89 -41.64
CA LEU A 305 22.14 -11.60 -41.51
C LEU A 305 21.28 -12.86 -41.78
#